data_AF-A0A6L8QAQ2-F1
#
_entry.id   AF-A0A6L8QAQ2-F1
#
_cell.length_a   1.000
_cell.length_b   1.000
_cell.length_c   1.000
_cell.angle_alpha   90.00
_cell.angle_beta   90.00
_cell.angle_gamma   90.00
#
_symmetry.space_group_name_H-M   'P 1'
#
loop_
_entity.id
_entity.type
_entity.pdbx_description
1 polymer ?
#
loop_
_entity_poly.entity_id
_entity_poly.type
_entity_poly.pdbx_seq_one_letter_code
_entity_poly.pdbx_strand_id
1 'polypeptide(L)'
;MSEDRHFGYKKAQIENFLKGEFKKKFKRNAKISLRKRQKFIAEVTRKVAKRFGKDVLLLINFSKNGFCTVVSPAKTESTDKGKLVKSFIHPQVFYTSHCVDRFSERMNSHENCVITLDAFFAEALSTYGENDGFLTCPDGVFAYELVDARFIIKTYINFDLLSDDQIKQFYGSSMISMLPKEYATDDILGADFVLADEYDEHIGKPGN
;
A
#
# COMPACT_ATOMS: atom_id res chain seq x y z
N MET A 1 18.40 24.65 0.99
CA MET A 1 19.70 24.43 1.69
C MET A 1 19.56 24.21 3.20
N SER A 2 18.91 25.08 3.99
CA SER A 2 18.66 24.85 5.43
C SER A 2 17.42 24.00 5.70
N GLU A 3 16.32 24.28 4.98
CA GLU A 3 15.08 23.51 5.04
C GLU A 3 15.30 22.04 4.63
N ASP A 4 16.00 21.78 3.52
CA ASP A 4 16.29 20.40 3.07
C ASP A 4 17.12 19.60 4.09
N ARG A 5 18.06 20.26 4.78
CA ARG A 5 18.85 19.65 5.86
C ARG A 5 17.99 19.35 7.08
N HIS A 6 17.06 20.24 7.41
CA HIS A 6 16.08 20.01 8.47
C HIS A 6 15.13 18.85 8.14
N PHE A 7 14.66 18.75 6.88
CA PHE A 7 13.84 17.64 6.41
C PHE A 7 14.58 16.31 6.43
N GLY A 8 15.82 16.28 5.91
CA GLY A 8 16.66 15.08 5.96
C GLY A 8 16.91 14.60 7.39
N TYR A 9 17.14 15.53 8.32
CA TYR A 9 17.31 15.21 9.73
C TYR A 9 16.02 14.70 10.39
N LYS A 10 14.89 15.38 10.18
CA LYS A 10 13.56 14.93 10.66
C LYS A 10 13.22 13.55 10.12
N LYS A 11 13.46 13.31 8.82
CA LYS A 11 13.28 12.02 8.15
C LYS A 11 14.11 10.92 8.83
N ALA A 12 15.41 11.15 9.02
CA ALA A 12 16.30 10.18 9.68
C ALA A 12 15.87 9.87 11.13
N GLN A 13 15.41 10.87 11.88
CA GLN A 13 14.87 10.66 13.22
C GLN A 13 13.61 9.79 13.23
N ILE A 14 12.68 10.03 12.29
CA ILE A 14 11.48 9.22 12.15
C ILE A 14 11.86 7.79 11.77
N GLU A 15 12.72 7.59 10.77
CA GLU A 15 13.16 6.26 10.34
C GLU A 15 13.82 5.45 11.46
N ASN A 16 14.67 6.09 12.26
CA ASN A 16 15.27 5.44 13.43
C ASN A 16 14.23 5.07 14.50
N PHE A 17 13.25 5.94 14.73
CA PHE A 17 12.13 5.63 15.62
C PHE A 17 11.32 4.43 15.12
N LEU A 18 10.97 4.39 13.83
CA LEU A 18 10.22 3.30 13.22
C LEU A 18 10.98 1.97 13.30
N LYS A 19 12.28 1.96 13.00
CA LYS A 19 13.14 0.78 13.15
C LYS A 19 13.12 0.25 14.58
N GLY A 20 13.15 1.14 15.57
CA GLY A 20 13.03 0.78 16.98
C GLY A 20 11.67 0.13 17.32
N GLU A 21 10.57 0.75 16.90
CA GLU A 21 9.21 0.22 17.14
C GLU A 21 8.98 -1.13 16.43
N PHE A 22 9.52 -1.30 15.23
CA PHE A 22 9.44 -2.56 14.50
C PHE A 22 10.18 -3.68 15.22
N LYS A 23 11.43 -3.45 15.63
CA LYS A 23 12.23 -4.44 16.38
C LYS A 23 11.57 -4.84 17.70
N LYS A 24 10.86 -3.92 18.37
CA LYS A 24 10.09 -4.23 19.58
C LYS A 24 8.92 -5.18 19.30
N LYS A 25 8.23 -4.98 18.18
CA LYS A 25 7.02 -5.73 17.80
C LYS A 25 7.34 -7.08 17.14
N PHE A 26 8.29 -7.09 16.22
CA PHE A 26 8.64 -8.22 15.38
C PHE A 26 10.08 -8.65 15.72
N LYS A 27 10.20 -9.56 16.70
CA LYS A 27 11.48 -10.04 17.23
C LYS A 27 12.16 -11.14 16.38
N ARG A 28 11.43 -11.73 15.41
CA ARG A 28 11.90 -12.83 14.54
C ARG A 28 11.60 -12.48 13.09
N ASN A 29 12.49 -12.90 12.17
CA ASN A 29 12.33 -12.77 10.71
C ASN A 29 11.31 -13.80 10.18
N ALA A 30 10.07 -13.73 10.67
CA ALA A 30 8.97 -14.54 10.16
C ALA A 30 8.10 -13.71 9.21
N LYS A 31 7.44 -14.37 8.25
CA LYS A 31 6.46 -13.73 7.36
C LYS A 31 5.39 -13.04 8.22
N ILE A 32 5.23 -11.73 8.04
CA ILE A 32 4.25 -10.93 8.78
C ILE A 32 2.95 -10.93 7.98
N SER A 33 1.88 -11.47 8.56
CA SER A 33 0.56 -11.49 7.91
C SER A 33 0.00 -10.09 7.69
N LEU A 34 -0.82 -9.91 6.66
CA LEU A 34 -1.43 -8.63 6.28
C LEU A 34 -2.11 -7.93 7.46
N ARG A 35 -2.92 -8.67 8.24
CA ARG A 35 -3.59 -8.17 9.45
C ARG A 35 -2.61 -7.61 10.48
N LYS A 36 -1.45 -8.25 10.68
CA LYS A 36 -0.40 -7.76 11.60
C LYS A 36 0.25 -6.50 11.05
N ARG A 37 0.45 -6.40 9.73
CA ARG A 37 0.99 -5.20 9.06
C ARG A 37 0.06 -4.00 9.25
N GLN A 38 -1.22 -4.15 8.93
CA GLN A 38 -2.24 -3.10 9.08
C GLN A 38 -2.31 -2.60 10.53
N LYS A 39 -2.35 -3.52 11.51
CA LYS A 39 -2.37 -3.17 12.94
C LYS A 39 -1.11 -2.39 13.35
N PHE A 40 0.06 -2.78 12.85
CA PHE A 40 1.31 -2.09 13.14
C PHE A 40 1.35 -0.71 12.50
N ILE A 41 0.96 -0.56 11.23
CA ILE A 41 0.86 0.73 10.55
C ILE A 41 -0.04 1.67 11.36
N ALA A 42 -1.26 1.24 11.72
CA ALA A 42 -2.19 2.07 12.49
C ALA A 42 -1.66 2.48 13.88
N GLU A 43 -0.93 1.59 14.56
CA GLU A 43 -0.29 1.90 15.84
C GLU A 43 0.83 2.93 15.69
N VAL A 44 1.70 2.72 14.72
CA VAL A 44 2.91 3.53 14.53
C VAL A 44 2.58 4.88 13.90
N THR A 45 1.61 4.96 12.99
CA THR A 45 1.08 6.22 12.47
C THR A 45 0.59 7.12 13.61
N ARG A 46 -0.14 6.58 14.60
CA ARG A 46 -0.55 7.36 15.78
C ARG A 46 0.64 7.84 16.62
N LYS A 47 1.64 6.99 16.84
CA LYS A 47 2.86 7.36 17.60
C LYS A 47 3.67 8.44 16.88
N VAL A 48 3.83 8.31 15.57
CA VAL A 48 4.54 9.29 14.74
C VAL A 48 3.77 10.61 14.70
N ALA A 49 2.44 10.58 14.49
CA ALA A 49 1.62 11.78 14.50
C ALA A 49 1.76 12.56 15.83
N LYS A 50 1.79 11.85 16.96
CA LYS A 50 1.97 12.45 18.29
C LYS A 50 3.38 13.04 18.50
N ARG A 51 4.41 12.44 17.91
CA ARG A 51 5.82 12.79 18.17
C ARG A 51 6.41 13.77 17.15
N PHE A 52 6.02 13.65 15.88
CA PHE A 52 6.65 14.32 14.74
C PHE A 52 5.68 15.16 13.90
N GLY A 53 4.36 15.07 14.17
CA GLY A 53 3.32 15.78 13.45
C GLY A 53 2.54 14.92 12.46
N LYS A 54 1.38 15.43 12.01
CA LYS A 54 0.48 14.75 11.04
C LYS A 54 0.96 14.88 9.59
N ASP A 55 2.05 15.61 9.37
CA ASP A 55 2.69 15.88 8.08
C ASP A 55 3.64 14.76 7.63
N VAL A 56 3.49 13.55 8.19
CA VAL A 56 4.32 12.38 7.89
C VAL A 56 3.44 11.23 7.37
N LEU A 57 3.76 10.74 6.17
CA LEU A 57 3.25 9.47 5.65
C LEU A 57 4.33 8.39 5.83
N LEU A 58 3.90 7.23 6.33
CA LEU A 58 4.76 6.09 6.62
C LEU A 58 4.60 5.02 5.55
N LEU A 59 5.69 4.66 4.88
CA LEU A 59 5.74 3.56 3.93
C LEU A 59 6.64 2.47 4.49
N ILE A 60 6.06 1.31 4.81
CA ILE A 60 6.77 0.26 5.53
C ILE A 60 6.90 -0.94 4.59
N ASN A 61 8.13 -1.25 4.18
CA ASN A 61 8.42 -2.47 3.45
C ASN A 61 8.68 -3.59 4.48
N PHE A 62 7.65 -4.38 4.75
CA PHE A 62 7.71 -5.49 5.71
C PHE A 62 8.57 -6.66 5.25
N SER A 63 8.81 -6.83 3.94
CA SER A 63 9.63 -7.94 3.40
C SER A 63 11.13 -7.68 3.57
N LYS A 64 11.56 -6.42 3.48
CA LYS A 64 12.99 -6.00 3.60
C LYS A 64 13.35 -5.45 4.98
N ASN A 65 12.46 -5.54 5.97
CA ASN A 65 12.58 -4.82 7.26
C ASN A 65 12.92 -3.32 7.06
N GLY A 66 12.47 -2.76 5.93
CA GLY A 66 12.86 -1.46 5.41
C GLY A 66 11.77 -0.41 5.65
N PHE A 67 12.18 0.83 5.86
CA PHE A 67 11.27 1.96 6.06
C PHE A 67 11.59 3.02 5.01
N CYS A 68 10.55 3.50 4.34
CA CYS A 68 10.61 4.75 3.61
C CYS A 68 9.65 5.72 4.28
N THR A 69 10.11 6.92 4.58
CA THR A 69 9.26 7.96 5.16
C THR A 69 9.13 9.12 4.20
N VAL A 70 7.90 9.61 4.10
CA VAL A 70 7.50 10.70 3.23
C VAL A 70 7.06 11.84 4.13
N VAL A 71 7.79 12.95 4.07
CA VAL A 71 7.59 14.12 4.94
C VAL A 71 7.23 15.30 4.04
N SER A 72 6.18 16.04 4.39
CA SER A 72 5.81 17.25 3.64
C SER A 72 6.81 18.39 3.93
N PRO A 73 7.25 19.22 2.95
CA PRO A 73 6.55 19.62 1.73
C PRO A 73 7.36 19.51 0.42
N ALA A 74 6.68 19.27 -0.70
CA ALA A 74 7.24 19.51 -2.03
C ALA A 74 6.33 20.45 -2.85
N LYS A 75 6.99 21.31 -3.64
CA LYS A 75 6.45 22.50 -4.33
C LYS A 75 6.10 22.25 -5.81
N THR A 76 5.76 21.02 -6.18
CA THR A 76 5.52 20.69 -7.59
C THR A 76 4.03 20.52 -7.84
N GLU A 77 3.49 21.21 -8.84
CA GLU A 77 2.05 21.26 -9.09
C GLU A 77 1.60 20.35 -10.25
N SER A 78 2.54 19.79 -11.02
CA SER A 78 2.26 19.04 -12.24
C SER A 78 3.26 17.91 -12.51
N THR A 79 2.84 16.94 -13.34
CA THR A 79 3.63 15.80 -13.82
C THR A 79 3.38 15.57 -15.32
N ASP A 80 4.09 14.61 -15.92
CA ASP A 80 3.84 14.11 -17.28
C ASP A 80 2.41 13.55 -17.48
N LYS A 81 1.72 13.19 -16.39
CA LYS A 81 0.33 12.72 -16.37
C LYS A 81 -0.68 13.80 -15.99
N GLY A 82 -0.28 15.07 -16.07
CA GLY A 82 -1.14 16.22 -15.83
C GLY A 82 -1.01 16.80 -14.41
N LYS A 83 -2.03 17.55 -14.00
CA LYS A 83 -2.06 18.30 -12.74
C LYS A 83 -2.11 17.36 -11.55
N LEU A 84 -1.60 17.81 -10.41
CA LEU A 84 -1.68 17.06 -9.16
C LEU A 84 -2.91 17.47 -8.35
N VAL A 85 -3.76 16.49 -8.06
CA VAL A 85 -4.94 16.58 -7.20
C VAL A 85 -4.57 16.01 -5.84
N LYS A 86 -4.80 16.77 -4.77
CA LYS A 86 -4.38 16.39 -3.42
C LYS A 86 -5.34 15.37 -2.80
N SER A 87 -4.81 14.37 -2.11
CA SER A 87 -5.61 13.51 -1.22
C SER A 87 -6.22 14.32 -0.07
N PHE A 88 -7.43 13.95 0.34
CA PHE A 88 -8.09 14.52 1.51
C PHE A 88 -7.59 13.90 2.82
N ILE A 89 -7.16 12.63 2.78
CA ILE A 89 -6.69 11.90 3.97
C ILE A 89 -5.21 12.15 4.23
N HIS A 90 -4.37 12.15 3.18
CA HIS A 90 -2.92 12.16 3.33
C HIS A 90 -2.29 13.37 2.62
N PRO A 91 -1.73 14.37 3.35
CA PRO A 91 -1.16 15.57 2.74
C PRO A 91 -0.02 15.32 1.74
N GLN A 92 0.63 14.15 1.82
CA GLN A 92 1.77 13.75 0.99
C GLN A 92 1.36 12.93 -0.25
N VAL A 93 0.08 12.56 -0.36
CA VAL A 93 -0.45 11.76 -1.47
C VAL A 93 -1.12 12.68 -2.47
N PHE A 94 -0.76 12.48 -3.74
CA PHE A 94 -1.31 13.23 -4.86
C PHE A 94 -1.73 12.26 -5.95
N TYR A 95 -2.91 12.48 -6.49
CA TYR A 95 -3.39 11.82 -7.68
C TYR A 95 -3.11 12.70 -8.88
N THR A 96 -2.64 12.11 -9.97
CA THR A 96 -2.58 12.83 -11.25
C THR A 96 -3.99 13.03 -11.79
N SER A 97 -4.26 14.12 -12.52
CA SER A 97 -5.57 14.34 -13.15
C SER A 97 -5.96 13.15 -14.04
N HIS A 98 -4.99 12.63 -14.79
CA HIS A 98 -5.16 11.39 -15.57
C HIS A 98 -5.65 10.19 -14.74
N CYS A 99 -5.21 10.04 -13.48
CA CYS A 99 -5.70 9.00 -12.58
C CYS A 99 -7.17 9.23 -12.21
N VAL A 100 -7.52 10.47 -11.83
CA VAL A 100 -8.86 10.83 -11.37
C VAL A 100 -9.87 10.74 -12.52
N ASP A 101 -9.52 11.28 -13.69
CA ASP A 101 -10.37 11.31 -14.88
C ASP A 101 -10.70 9.89 -15.35
N ARG A 102 -9.68 9.03 -15.50
CA ARG A 102 -9.89 7.63 -15.88
C ARG A 102 -10.70 6.84 -14.86
N PHE A 103 -10.53 7.12 -13.57
CA PHE A 103 -11.32 6.47 -12.53
C PHE A 103 -12.80 6.89 -12.64
N SER A 104 -13.06 8.19 -12.80
CA SER A 104 -14.41 8.73 -12.96
C SER A 104 -15.11 8.13 -14.18
N GLU A 105 -14.44 8.10 -15.34
CA GLU A 105 -14.96 7.53 -16.59
C GLU A 105 -15.33 6.05 -16.42
N ARG A 106 -14.44 5.25 -15.80
CA ARG A 106 -14.65 3.80 -15.61
C ARG A 106 -15.74 3.49 -14.60
N MET A 107 -15.82 4.26 -13.52
CA MET A 107 -16.82 4.07 -12.48
C MET A 107 -18.17 4.71 -12.82
N ASN A 108 -18.26 5.43 -13.95
CA ASN A 108 -19.40 6.26 -14.34
C ASN A 108 -19.89 7.14 -13.17
N SER A 109 -18.92 7.64 -12.38
CA SER A 109 -19.21 8.34 -11.13
C SER A 109 -19.15 9.85 -11.34
N HIS A 110 -20.20 10.52 -10.86
CA HIS A 110 -20.31 11.98 -10.82
C HIS A 110 -19.91 12.53 -9.44
N GLU A 111 -19.52 11.65 -8.51
CA GLU A 111 -19.08 12.01 -7.18
C GLU A 111 -17.59 12.36 -7.15
N ASN A 112 -17.12 12.90 -6.03
CA ASN A 112 -15.71 13.22 -5.86
C ASN A 112 -14.87 11.93 -5.75
N CYS A 113 -14.35 11.49 -6.89
CA CYS A 113 -13.56 10.28 -7.05
C CYS A 113 -12.32 10.20 -6.13
N VAL A 114 -11.80 11.34 -5.68
CA VAL A 114 -10.65 11.38 -4.75
C VAL A 114 -11.00 10.75 -3.39
N ILE A 115 -12.26 10.88 -2.94
CA ILE A 115 -12.71 10.29 -1.66
C ILE A 115 -12.66 8.76 -1.74
N THR A 116 -13.15 8.19 -2.84
CA THR A 116 -13.13 6.74 -3.07
C THR A 116 -11.70 6.24 -3.23
N LEU A 117 -10.89 6.93 -4.03
CA LEU A 117 -9.47 6.60 -4.20
C LEU A 117 -8.71 6.64 -2.88
N ASP A 118 -9.00 7.61 -2.00
CA ASP A 118 -8.41 7.69 -0.67
C ASP A 118 -8.77 6.50 0.23
N ALA A 119 -10.02 6.02 0.16
CA ALA A 119 -10.44 4.84 0.90
C ALA A 119 -9.68 3.59 0.44
N PHE A 120 -9.62 3.34 -0.87
CA PHE A 120 -8.88 2.22 -1.45
C PHE A 120 -7.37 2.32 -1.16
N PHE A 121 -6.81 3.52 -1.24
CA PHE A 121 -5.40 3.77 -0.97
C PHE A 121 -5.01 3.42 0.47
N ALA A 122 -5.88 3.71 1.45
CA ALA A 122 -5.62 3.41 2.85
C ALA A 122 -5.42 1.90 3.10
N GLU A 123 -6.15 1.05 2.37
CA GLU A 123 -5.96 -0.40 2.40
C GLU A 123 -4.67 -0.82 1.68
N ALA A 124 -4.44 -0.22 0.50
CA ALA A 124 -3.32 -0.51 -0.37
C ALA A 124 -1.95 -0.22 0.28
N LEU A 125 -1.87 0.78 1.17
CA LEU A 125 -0.63 1.15 1.89
C LEU A 125 0.07 -0.02 2.57
N SER A 126 -0.69 -1.01 3.03
CA SER A 126 -0.15 -2.19 3.72
C SER A 126 0.64 -3.16 2.82
N THR A 127 0.57 -2.95 1.50
CA THR A 127 1.25 -3.75 0.46
C THR A 127 2.51 -3.09 -0.06
N TYR A 128 2.87 -1.92 0.48
CA TYR A 128 4.06 -1.20 0.05
C TYR A 128 5.32 -2.07 0.11
N GLY A 129 6.02 -2.13 -1.02
CA GLY A 129 7.28 -2.86 -1.15
C GLY A 129 7.13 -4.36 -1.42
N GLU A 130 5.91 -4.83 -1.71
CA GLU A 130 5.65 -6.18 -2.22
C GLU A 130 5.74 -6.21 -3.75
N ASN A 131 5.21 -5.19 -4.42
CA ASN A 131 5.36 -4.98 -5.85
C ASN A 131 5.99 -3.60 -6.11
N ASP A 132 7.15 -3.57 -6.77
CA ASP A 132 7.87 -2.33 -7.01
C ASP A 132 7.05 -1.40 -7.93
N GLY A 133 6.71 -0.21 -7.43
CA GLY A 133 5.89 0.77 -8.16
C GLY A 133 4.38 0.53 -8.12
N PHE A 134 3.92 -0.52 -7.42
CA PHE A 134 2.49 -0.84 -7.32
C PHE A 134 2.03 -1.08 -5.88
N LEU A 135 0.81 -0.64 -5.57
CA LEU A 135 0.10 -1.01 -4.34
C LEU A 135 -1.18 -1.74 -4.72
N THR A 136 -1.53 -2.78 -3.97
CA THR A 136 -2.71 -3.61 -4.25
C THR A 136 -3.74 -3.44 -3.13
N CYS A 137 -5.01 -3.29 -3.49
CA CYS A 137 -6.17 -3.40 -2.59
C CYS A 137 -7.16 -4.41 -3.19
N PRO A 138 -8.22 -4.81 -2.47
CA PRO A 138 -9.21 -5.74 -3.01
C PRO A 138 -9.85 -5.25 -4.31
N ASP A 139 -10.10 -3.94 -4.42
CA ASP A 139 -10.78 -3.35 -5.58
C ASP A 139 -9.88 -3.12 -6.80
N GLY A 140 -8.55 -3.25 -6.65
CA GLY A 140 -7.63 -3.00 -7.76
C GLY A 140 -6.21 -2.61 -7.35
N VAL A 141 -5.50 -2.01 -8.30
CA VAL A 141 -4.06 -1.75 -8.21
C VAL A 141 -3.75 -0.28 -8.51
N PHE A 142 -2.99 0.34 -7.62
CA PHE A 142 -2.42 1.67 -7.78
C PHE A 142 -1.03 1.58 -8.37
N ALA A 143 -0.77 2.31 -9.46
CA ALA A 143 0.58 2.55 -9.95
C ALA A 143 1.09 3.89 -9.38
N TYR A 144 2.28 3.88 -8.78
CA TYR A 144 2.81 5.04 -8.07
C TYR A 144 4.27 5.34 -8.39
N GLU A 145 4.66 6.58 -8.07
CA GLU A 145 6.04 7.05 -8.09
C GLU A 145 6.32 7.87 -6.82
N LEU A 146 7.53 7.76 -6.27
CA LEU A 146 8.00 8.62 -5.19
C LEU A 146 8.82 9.77 -5.77
N VAL A 147 8.27 10.98 -5.76
CA VAL A 147 8.92 12.18 -6.32
C VAL A 147 9.05 13.25 -5.25
N ASP A 148 10.26 13.70 -4.96
CA ASP A 148 10.56 14.75 -3.98
C ASP A 148 9.89 14.50 -2.61
N ALA A 149 9.96 13.26 -2.11
CA ALA A 149 9.26 12.86 -0.88
C ALA A 149 7.74 13.15 -0.92
N ARG A 150 7.09 12.88 -2.07
CA ARG A 150 5.64 12.71 -2.20
C ARG A 150 5.30 11.35 -2.77
N PHE A 151 4.08 10.90 -2.50
CA PHE A 151 3.50 9.71 -3.09
C PHE A 151 2.59 10.13 -4.24
N ILE A 152 3.04 9.94 -5.48
CA ILE A 152 2.28 10.33 -6.67
C ILE A 152 1.62 9.09 -7.26
N ILE A 153 0.30 9.08 -7.26
CA ILE A 153 -0.51 8.07 -7.94
C ILE A 153 -0.69 8.46 -9.40
N LYS A 154 -0.09 7.67 -10.29
CA LYS A 154 -0.13 7.88 -11.74
C LYS A 154 -1.41 7.33 -12.37
N THR A 155 -1.91 6.20 -11.85
CA THR A 155 -3.15 5.60 -12.31
C THR A 155 -3.66 4.57 -11.30
N TYR A 156 -4.95 4.26 -11.42
CA TYR A 156 -5.62 3.15 -10.73
C TYR A 156 -6.20 2.21 -11.78
N ILE A 157 -6.04 0.91 -11.57
CA ILE A 157 -6.55 -0.15 -12.43
C ILE A 157 -7.51 -0.98 -11.60
N ASN A 158 -8.80 -0.98 -11.97
CA ASN A 158 -9.81 -1.81 -11.33
C ASN A 158 -9.41 -3.29 -11.44
N PHE A 159 -9.75 -4.07 -10.42
CA PHE A 159 -9.47 -5.50 -10.38
C PHE A 159 -9.95 -6.22 -11.66
N ASP A 160 -11.18 -5.93 -12.10
CA ASP A 160 -11.81 -6.57 -13.27
C ASP A 160 -11.12 -6.26 -14.62
N LEU A 161 -10.18 -5.30 -14.64
CA LEU A 161 -9.42 -4.94 -15.82
C LEU A 161 -8.02 -5.58 -15.85
N LEU A 162 -7.67 -6.35 -14.83
CA LEU A 162 -6.40 -7.06 -14.75
C LEU A 162 -6.47 -8.35 -15.56
N SER A 163 -5.40 -8.65 -16.30
CA SER A 163 -5.25 -10.00 -16.89
C SER A 163 -4.92 -11.04 -15.83
N ASP A 164 -5.13 -12.32 -16.13
CA ASP A 164 -4.77 -13.43 -15.24
C ASP A 164 -3.29 -13.36 -14.80
N ASP A 165 -2.39 -13.01 -15.72
CA ASP A 165 -0.96 -12.82 -15.42
C ASP A 165 -0.73 -11.67 -14.43
N GLN A 166 -1.47 -10.57 -14.56
CA GLN A 166 -1.40 -9.44 -13.64
C GLN A 166 -2.00 -9.78 -12.27
N ILE A 167 -3.11 -10.52 -12.24
CA ILE A 167 -3.69 -11.04 -11.00
C ILE A 167 -2.66 -11.94 -10.31
N LYS A 168 -2.00 -12.83 -11.06
CA LYS A 168 -0.96 -13.72 -10.52
C LYS A 168 0.25 -12.96 -9.99
N GLN A 169 0.66 -11.92 -10.70
CA GLN A 169 1.75 -11.05 -10.29
C GLN A 169 1.41 -10.26 -9.01
N PHE A 170 0.25 -9.61 -8.97
CA PHE A 170 -0.10 -8.65 -7.92
C PHE A 170 -0.71 -9.31 -6.68
N TYR A 171 -1.50 -10.37 -6.86
CA TYR A 171 -2.26 -11.06 -5.81
C TYR A 171 -1.77 -12.48 -5.54
N GLY A 172 -0.50 -12.76 -5.82
CA GLY A 172 0.12 -14.05 -5.53
C GLY A 172 0.07 -14.46 -4.05
N SER A 173 0.79 -15.52 -3.68
CA SER A 173 0.67 -16.19 -2.37
C SER A 173 0.81 -15.32 -1.10
N SER A 174 1.32 -14.09 -1.17
CA SER A 174 1.34 -13.16 -0.02
C SER A 174 0.09 -12.28 0.11
N MET A 175 -0.62 -12.05 -0.99
CA MET A 175 -1.77 -11.13 -1.11
C MET A 175 -3.06 -11.79 -1.56
N ILE A 176 -3.04 -13.11 -1.75
CA ILE A 176 -4.20 -13.98 -1.99
C ILE A 176 -5.43 -13.66 -1.11
N SER A 177 -5.24 -13.27 0.15
CA SER A 177 -6.34 -12.90 1.06
C SER A 177 -7.03 -11.57 0.68
N MET A 178 -6.47 -10.81 -0.26
CA MET A 178 -7.06 -9.60 -0.83
C MET A 178 -7.88 -9.89 -2.09
N LEU A 179 -7.84 -11.11 -2.64
CA LEU A 179 -8.68 -11.43 -3.79
C LEU A 179 -10.17 -11.25 -3.43
N PRO A 180 -10.98 -10.69 -4.34
CA PRO A 180 -12.42 -10.62 -4.12
C PRO A 180 -12.99 -12.03 -3.92
N LYS A 181 -14.00 -12.15 -3.04
CA LYS A 181 -14.57 -13.45 -2.66
C LYS A 181 -15.15 -14.24 -3.83
N GLU A 182 -15.55 -13.55 -4.89
CA GLU A 182 -16.07 -14.14 -6.12
C GLU A 182 -15.03 -15.00 -6.85
N TYR A 183 -13.74 -14.79 -6.56
CA TYR A 183 -12.62 -15.57 -7.08
C TYR A 183 -12.13 -16.65 -6.09
N ALA A 184 -12.81 -16.82 -4.95
CA ALA A 184 -12.55 -17.92 -4.02
C ALA A 184 -13.45 -19.11 -4.37
N THR A 185 -12.86 -20.31 -4.38
CA THR A 185 -13.57 -21.57 -4.62
C THR A 185 -13.25 -22.56 -3.51
N ASP A 186 -14.26 -23.32 -3.08
CA ASP A 186 -14.09 -24.43 -2.14
C ASP A 186 -13.49 -25.68 -2.83
N ASP A 187 -13.45 -25.70 -4.17
CA ASP A 187 -12.80 -26.76 -4.95
C ASP A 187 -11.30 -26.47 -5.15
N ILE A 188 -10.49 -27.10 -4.29
CA ILE A 188 -9.03 -26.94 -4.24
C ILE A 188 -8.36 -27.47 -5.52
N LEU A 189 -8.94 -28.46 -6.19
CA LEU A 189 -8.32 -29.09 -7.37
C LEU A 189 -8.34 -28.18 -8.60
N GLY A 190 -9.25 -27.20 -8.64
CA GLY A 190 -9.35 -26.18 -9.69
C GLY A 190 -8.80 -24.81 -9.31
N ALA A 191 -8.29 -24.63 -8.09
CA ALA A 191 -7.87 -23.33 -7.60
C ALA A 191 -6.49 -22.92 -8.14
N ASP A 192 -6.39 -21.70 -8.70
CA ASP A 192 -5.10 -21.09 -9.07
C ASP A 192 -4.23 -20.78 -7.83
N PHE A 193 -4.85 -20.71 -6.65
CA PHE A 193 -4.28 -20.18 -5.42
C PHE A 193 -4.88 -20.86 -4.20
N VAL A 194 -4.04 -21.36 -3.28
CA VAL A 194 -4.49 -21.99 -2.03
C VAL A 194 -4.02 -21.17 -0.83
N LEU A 195 -4.94 -20.85 0.08
CA LEU A 195 -4.60 -20.18 1.33
C LEU A 195 -3.79 -21.14 2.21
N ALA A 196 -2.67 -20.67 2.75
CA ALA A 196 -1.77 -21.51 3.56
C ALA A 196 -2.45 -22.14 4.80
N ASP A 197 -3.52 -21.52 5.30
CA ASP A 197 -4.29 -22.05 6.43
C ASP A 197 -5.19 -23.24 6.02
N GLU A 198 -5.56 -23.37 4.74
CA GLU A 198 -6.37 -24.48 4.18
C GLU A 198 -5.50 -25.63 3.63
N TYR A 199 -4.25 -25.33 3.25
CA TYR A 199 -3.32 -26.33 2.71
C TYR A 199 -2.99 -27.46 3.71
N ASP A 200 -2.90 -27.13 5.01
CA ASP A 200 -2.58 -28.10 6.07
C ASP A 200 -3.79 -29.00 6.47
N GLU A 201 -5.03 -28.63 6.15
CA GLU A 201 -6.21 -29.46 6.42
C GLU A 201 -6.42 -30.56 5.37
N HIS A 202 -5.90 -30.37 4.14
CA HIS A 202 -6.14 -31.27 3.01
C HIS A 202 -4.96 -32.18 2.66
N ILE A 203 -3.75 -31.90 3.16
CA ILE A 203 -2.67 -32.89 3.14
C ILE A 203 -2.77 -33.72 4.42
N GLY A 204 -3.44 -34.86 4.29
CA GLY A 204 -3.53 -35.86 5.36
C GLY A 204 -2.17 -36.14 5.99
N LYS A 205 -2.15 -36.18 7.33
CA LYS A 205 -1.04 -36.74 8.10
C LYS A 205 -0.64 -38.08 7.46
N PRO A 206 0.65 -38.33 7.16
CA PRO A 206 1.07 -39.65 6.70
C PRO A 206 0.70 -40.65 7.79
N GLY A 207 0.00 -41.72 7.39
CA GLY A 207 -0.51 -42.74 8.29
C GLY A 207 0.59 -43.40 9.12
N ASN A 208 0.22 -43.80 10.34
CA ASN A 208 0.89 -44.89 11.05
C ASN A 208 0.66 -46.21 10.34
#